data_AF-Q2LV14-F1
#
_entry.id   AF-Q2LV14-F1
#
_cell.length_a   1.000
_cell.length_b   1.000
_cell.length_c   1.000
_cell.angle_alpha   90.00
_cell.angle_beta   90.00
_cell.angle_gamma   90.00
#
_symmetry.space_group_name_H-M   'P 1'
#
loop_
_entity.id
_entity.type
_entity.pdbx_description
1 polymer ?
#
loop_
_entity_poly.entity_id
_entity_poly.type
_entity_poly.pdbx_seq_one_letter_code
_entity_poly.pdbx_strand_id
1 'polypeptide(L)'
;MELTSCCKKTEVGMDSVKEIIVNIEKILEQKGYGADRQLEEAISQINVRLRDLNAFSGTQPLSLRRAEYEKDIENRCDIFLSVVKESAQNLNAQQRRDLFPALNDLARRWLGQRINAHQKELDALAARLGVHGPKIQDSICNRVFAYIDAELQRFSEISKTPTVKFSTTLGDGTTKTIELPAPSSMKAIRFVTLLPGDIATEQDLVETTLKMFNGPEVEVGYYTEYQQPIDKPLEEAIKRGDILVLKEENYYYKHSRHERVFIQISPLIPGSEDIPEWKKELEKTTPFVKRTISLSERKKRELEIYQKIEMEEFIREQRKVAKNSYEVFLSYSEKDSSIANTIRDELQQEDARVFMAQKSLEPGDDFAEKIKLALRGSAEVWVIMSPNSLNSEWVATEWGAAWILDKKIIPILHRCDVSQIPERLRRFHCVDTLNVGAMIKERFTAAKD
;
A
#
# COMPACT_ATOMS: atom_id res chain seq x y z
N MET A 1 42.79 44.34 7.53
CA MET A 1 42.37 44.63 8.91
C MET A 1 40.92 45.06 8.84
N GLU A 2 39.93 44.44 9.45
CA GLU A 2 39.80 43.17 10.16
C GLU A 2 38.29 43.06 10.37
N LEU A 3 37.67 42.01 9.85
CA LEU A 3 36.30 41.62 10.19
C LEU A 3 36.42 40.64 11.35
N THR A 4 36.40 41.14 12.59
CA THR A 4 36.27 40.31 13.79
C THR A 4 34.80 40.24 14.20
N SER A 5 34.20 39.13 13.75
CA SER A 5 32.97 38.51 14.24
C SER A 5 32.94 38.49 15.78
N CYS A 6 31.96 39.19 16.35
CA CYS A 6 31.64 39.15 17.77
C CYS A 6 30.51 38.12 17.98
N CYS A 7 30.87 37.01 18.62
CA CYS A 7 29.94 36.03 19.17
C CYS A 7 28.97 36.70 20.15
N LYS A 8 27.70 36.82 19.77
CA LYS A 8 26.58 36.84 20.72
C LYS A 8 25.78 35.56 20.56
N LYS A 9 25.86 34.72 21.59
CA LYS A 9 24.92 33.64 21.86
C LYS A 9 23.53 34.27 21.97
N THR A 10 22.65 34.01 21.00
CA THR A 10 21.22 34.25 21.15
C THR A 10 20.56 32.90 21.40
N GLU A 11 19.84 32.84 22.52
CA GLU A 11 18.92 31.78 22.90
C GLU A 11 17.86 31.60 21.81
N VAL A 12 17.99 30.56 20.97
CA VAL A 12 16.97 30.18 19.98
C VAL A 12 16.13 29.06 20.60
N GLY A 13 15.16 29.43 21.45
CA GLY A 13 14.45 28.47 22.31
C GLY A 13 12.96 28.27 22.03
N MET A 14 12.23 29.21 21.43
CA MET A 14 10.76 29.10 21.28
C MET A 14 10.14 29.91 20.12
N ASP A 15 10.80 30.99 19.66
CA ASP A 15 10.28 31.85 18.58
C ASP A 15 10.37 31.20 17.18
N SER A 16 11.29 30.26 16.99
CA SER A 16 11.51 29.59 15.70
C SER A 16 10.35 28.67 15.27
N VAL A 17 9.68 28.00 16.22
CA VAL A 17 8.58 27.05 15.92
C VAL A 17 7.33 27.80 15.43
N LYS A 18 6.99 28.92 16.06
CA LYS A 18 5.85 29.76 15.66
C LYS A 18 6.05 30.35 14.27
N GLU A 19 7.26 30.82 13.97
CA GLU A 19 7.59 31.40 12.67
C GLU A 19 7.50 30.35 11.54
N ILE A 20 7.90 29.11 11.80
CA ILE A 20 7.76 27.99 10.86
C ILE A 20 6.29 27.67 10.58
N ILE A 21 5.45 27.61 11.62
CA ILE A 21 4.01 27.37 11.44
C ILE A 21 3.35 28.48 10.61
N VAL A 22 3.67 29.75 10.87
CA VAL A 22 3.15 30.89 10.10
C VAL A 22 3.59 30.81 8.63
N ASN A 23 4.82 30.39 8.36
CA ASN A 23 5.29 30.21 6.98
C ASN A 23 4.58 29.05 6.27
N ILE A 24 4.38 27.92 6.97
CA ILE A 24 3.62 26.77 6.46
C ILE A 24 2.18 27.20 6.14
N GLU A 25 1.51 27.91 7.05
CA GLU A 25 0.16 28.45 6.83
C GLU A 25 0.09 29.28 5.55
N LYS A 26 1.04 30.19 5.34
CA LYS A 26 1.08 31.05 4.13
C LYS A 26 1.28 30.26 2.83
N ILE A 27 2.14 29.23 2.84
CA ILE A 27 2.36 28.37 1.67
C ILE A 27 1.11 27.53 1.39
N LEU A 28 0.44 27.03 2.43
CA LEU A 28 -0.80 26.27 2.31
C LEU A 28 -1.95 27.11 1.76
N GLU A 29 -2.07 28.39 2.14
CA GLU A 29 -3.03 29.31 1.53
C GLU A 29 -2.78 29.45 0.02
N GLN A 30 -1.53 29.70 -0.39
CA GLN A 30 -1.19 29.84 -1.81
C GLN A 30 -1.46 28.58 -2.63
N LYS A 31 -1.06 27.40 -2.13
CA LYS A 31 -1.33 26.13 -2.80
C LYS A 31 -2.82 25.75 -2.73
N GLY A 32 -3.53 26.19 -1.70
CA GLY A 32 -4.97 26.01 -1.52
C GLY A 32 -5.79 26.66 -2.65
N TYR A 33 -5.44 27.88 -3.05
CA TYR A 33 -6.09 28.56 -4.18
C TYR A 33 -5.95 27.78 -5.50
N GLY A 34 -4.80 27.14 -5.73
CA GLY A 34 -4.57 26.30 -6.90
C GLY A 34 -5.46 25.05 -6.88
N ALA A 35 -5.59 24.41 -5.71
CA ALA A 35 -6.47 23.25 -5.53
C ALA A 35 -7.96 23.62 -5.66
N ASP A 36 -8.38 24.80 -5.18
CA ASP A 36 -9.75 25.30 -5.34
C ASP A 36 -10.13 25.42 -6.82
N ARG A 37 -9.24 26.02 -7.63
CA ARG A 37 -9.46 26.16 -9.07
C ARG A 37 -9.60 24.82 -9.78
N GLN A 38 -8.75 23.85 -9.44
CA GLN A 38 -8.80 22.49 -10.02
C GLN A 38 -10.13 21.79 -9.69
N LEU A 39 -10.60 21.94 -8.45
CA LEU A 39 -11.88 21.36 -8.04
C LEU A 39 -13.06 22.04 -8.74
N GLU A 40 -13.04 23.36 -8.87
CA GLU A 40 -14.07 24.10 -9.63
C GLU A 40 -14.15 23.64 -11.09
N GLU A 41 -12.99 23.44 -11.73
CA GLU A 41 -12.91 22.89 -13.09
C GLU A 41 -13.47 21.46 -13.17
N ALA A 42 -13.13 20.60 -12.20
CA ALA A 42 -13.64 19.24 -12.14
C ALA A 42 -15.17 19.19 -11.92
N ILE A 43 -15.69 20.00 -11.00
CA ILE A 43 -17.14 20.12 -10.74
C ILE A 43 -17.87 20.66 -11.98
N SER A 44 -17.27 21.61 -12.69
CA SER A 44 -17.80 22.13 -13.95
C SER A 44 -17.95 21.01 -14.99
N GLN A 45 -16.92 20.18 -15.16
CA GLN A 45 -16.96 19.01 -16.06
C GLN A 45 -18.03 17.99 -15.65
N ILE A 46 -18.19 17.73 -14.35
CA ILE A 46 -19.25 16.85 -13.83
C ILE A 46 -20.62 17.43 -14.19
N ASN A 47 -20.84 18.74 -14.00
CA ASN A 47 -22.13 19.38 -14.33
C ASN A 47 -22.43 19.33 -15.83
N VAL A 48 -21.42 19.47 -16.70
CA VAL A 48 -21.58 19.30 -18.17
C VAL A 48 -21.99 17.87 -18.47
N ARG A 49 -21.28 16.88 -17.93
CA ARG A 49 -21.57 15.46 -18.15
C ARG A 49 -22.97 15.04 -17.67
N LEU A 50 -23.39 15.52 -16.51
CA LEU A 50 -24.74 15.25 -15.99
C LEU A 50 -25.83 15.85 -16.89
N ARG A 51 -25.56 17.00 -17.51
CA ARG A 51 -26.45 17.61 -18.50
C ARG A 51 -26.54 16.79 -19.78
N ASP A 52 -25.41 16.32 -20.31
CA ASP A 52 -25.38 15.50 -21.52
C ASP A 52 -26.13 14.16 -21.33
N LEU A 53 -26.08 13.61 -20.12
CA LEU A 53 -26.75 12.36 -19.76
C LEU A 53 -28.22 12.53 -19.33
N ASN A 54 -28.74 13.78 -19.29
CA ASN A 54 -30.04 14.12 -18.73
C ASN A 54 -30.25 13.56 -17.29
N ALA A 55 -29.17 13.45 -16.53
CA ALA A 55 -29.06 12.68 -15.29
C ALA A 55 -29.07 13.57 -14.03
N PHE A 56 -30.04 14.47 -13.91
CA PHE A 56 -30.19 15.35 -12.74
C PHE A 56 -31.15 14.83 -11.67
N SER A 57 -31.62 13.58 -11.79
CA SER A 57 -32.48 12.92 -10.82
C SER A 57 -31.75 11.79 -10.07
N GLY A 58 -32.18 11.50 -8.85
CA GLY A 58 -31.62 10.42 -8.02
C GLY A 58 -30.29 10.76 -7.35
N THR A 59 -29.54 9.73 -6.94
CA THR A 59 -28.33 9.85 -6.11
C THR A 59 -27.03 10.01 -6.90
N GLN A 60 -27.08 9.87 -8.23
CA GLN A 60 -25.90 9.89 -9.11
C GLN A 60 -25.11 11.22 -9.08
N PRO A 61 -25.75 12.41 -9.05
CA PRO A 61 -25.01 13.66 -8.87
C PRO A 61 -24.29 13.74 -7.52
N LEU A 62 -24.87 13.17 -6.47
CA LEU A 62 -24.28 13.15 -5.13
C LEU A 62 -23.07 12.21 -5.06
N SER A 63 -23.16 11.02 -5.66
CA SER A 63 -22.04 10.07 -5.66
C SER A 63 -20.84 10.59 -6.45
N LEU A 64 -21.07 11.23 -7.60
CA LEU A 64 -20.00 11.84 -8.40
C LEU A 64 -19.35 13.03 -7.68
N ARG A 65 -20.14 13.92 -7.06
CA ARG A 65 -19.58 15.03 -6.29
C ARG A 65 -18.83 14.56 -5.05
N ARG A 66 -19.38 13.57 -4.34
CA ARG A 66 -18.72 12.97 -3.18
C ARG A 66 -17.34 12.42 -3.56
N ALA A 67 -17.25 11.65 -4.65
CA ALA A 67 -15.97 11.10 -5.10
C ALA A 67 -14.94 12.20 -5.43
N GLU A 68 -15.36 13.30 -6.06
CA GLU A 68 -14.45 14.40 -6.36
C GLU A 68 -14.02 15.18 -5.11
N TYR A 69 -14.93 15.38 -4.13
CA TYR A 69 -14.58 15.97 -2.85
C TYR A 69 -13.62 15.09 -2.03
N GLU A 70 -13.82 13.77 -2.05
CA GLU A 70 -12.93 12.80 -1.41
C GLU A 70 -11.51 12.89 -2.01
N LYS A 71 -11.41 13.01 -3.34
CA LYS A 71 -10.15 13.20 -4.05
C LYS A 71 -9.49 14.56 -3.78
N ASP A 72 -10.26 15.65 -3.67
CA ASP A 72 -9.73 16.96 -3.26
C ASP A 72 -9.14 16.91 -1.84
N ILE A 73 -9.79 16.20 -0.91
CA ILE A 73 -9.29 16.02 0.46
C ILE A 73 -7.96 15.24 0.46
N GLU A 74 -7.85 14.16 -0.32
CA GLU A 74 -6.61 13.38 -0.46
C GLU A 74 -5.47 14.23 -1.07
N ASN A 75 -5.76 14.95 -2.15
CA ASN A 75 -4.77 15.85 -2.78
C ASN A 75 -4.29 16.93 -1.82
N ARG A 76 -5.19 17.51 -1.02
CA ARG A 76 -4.83 18.51 -0.01
C ARG A 76 -4.01 17.90 1.13
N CYS A 77 -4.28 16.67 1.53
CA CYS A 77 -3.44 15.94 2.48
C CYS A 77 -1.99 15.81 1.94
N ASP A 78 -1.82 15.45 0.68
CA ASP A 78 -0.50 15.36 0.05
C ASP A 78 0.19 16.71 -0.06
N ILE A 79 -0.55 17.76 -0.43
CA ILE A 79 -0.04 19.15 -0.42
C ILE A 79 0.46 19.50 0.98
N PHE A 80 -0.35 19.23 2.02
CA PHE A 80 0.00 19.50 3.41
C PHE A 80 1.31 18.81 3.79
N LEU A 81 1.39 17.49 3.59
CA LEU A 81 2.58 16.71 3.92
C LEU A 81 3.81 17.16 3.11
N SER A 82 3.64 17.58 1.85
CA SER A 82 4.75 18.09 1.03
C SER A 82 5.30 19.40 1.60
N VAL A 83 4.44 20.35 1.99
CA VAL A 83 4.83 21.65 2.54
C VAL A 83 5.48 21.48 3.91
N VAL A 84 4.96 20.56 4.73
CA VAL A 84 5.58 20.20 6.02
C VAL A 84 6.96 19.61 5.79
N LYS A 85 7.10 18.63 4.89
CA LYS A 85 8.40 18.02 4.57
C LYS A 85 9.41 19.05 4.07
N GLU A 86 9.00 19.98 3.22
CA GLU A 86 9.84 21.06 2.66
C GLU A 86 10.25 22.10 3.71
N SER A 87 9.29 22.56 4.52
CA SER A 87 9.54 23.59 5.55
C SER A 87 10.36 23.07 6.72
N ALA A 88 10.36 21.75 6.93
CA ALA A 88 10.98 21.11 8.09
C ALA A 88 12.27 20.33 7.76
N GLN A 89 12.79 20.44 6.52
CA GLN A 89 14.02 19.75 6.08
C GLN A 89 15.23 20.06 6.97
N ASN A 90 15.31 21.30 7.47
CA ASN A 90 16.46 21.80 8.23
C ASN A 90 16.28 21.74 9.76
N LEU A 91 15.18 21.16 10.25
CA LEU A 91 14.89 21.10 11.69
C LEU A 91 15.54 19.88 12.35
N ASN A 92 16.04 20.09 13.57
CA ASN A 92 16.59 19.02 14.41
C ASN A 92 15.46 18.19 15.09
N ALA A 93 15.80 17.03 15.64
CA ALA A 93 14.80 16.11 16.21
C ALA A 93 13.99 16.71 17.38
N GLN A 94 14.60 17.60 18.17
CA GLN A 94 13.89 18.27 19.26
C GLN A 94 12.88 19.29 18.71
N GLN A 95 13.30 20.11 17.74
CA GLN A 95 12.42 21.05 17.04
C GLN A 95 11.28 20.33 16.31
N ARG A 96 11.52 19.15 15.72
CA ARG A 96 10.46 18.34 15.07
C ARG A 96 9.45 17.79 16.08
N ARG A 97 9.91 17.36 17.25
CA ARG A 97 9.02 16.92 18.34
C ARG A 97 8.19 18.08 18.89
N ASP A 98 8.80 19.25 19.06
CA ASP A 98 8.11 20.44 19.56
C ASP A 98 7.12 21.01 18.51
N LEU A 99 7.39 20.80 17.22
CA LEU A 99 6.54 21.21 16.10
C LEU A 99 5.35 20.24 15.85
N PHE A 100 5.48 18.96 16.24
CA PHE A 100 4.48 17.91 15.96
C PHE A 100 3.05 18.26 16.41
N PRO A 101 2.80 18.70 17.66
CA PRO A 101 1.44 19.04 18.10
C PRO A 101 0.86 20.20 17.29
N ALA A 102 1.66 21.23 17.00
CA ALA A 102 1.24 22.40 16.24
C ALA A 102 0.91 22.08 14.77
N LEU A 103 1.63 21.13 14.17
CA LEU A 103 1.34 20.64 12.81
C LEU A 103 0.06 19.83 12.75
N ASN A 104 -0.21 19.00 13.77
CA ASN A 104 -1.45 18.24 13.83
C ASN A 104 -2.67 19.18 13.97
N ASP A 105 -2.57 20.17 14.87
CA ASP A 105 -3.59 21.19 15.03
C ASP A 105 -3.80 22.02 13.75
N LEU A 106 -2.71 22.35 13.05
CA LEU A 106 -2.78 23.04 11.76
C LEU A 106 -3.47 22.18 10.68
N ALA A 107 -3.12 20.90 10.56
CA ALA A 107 -3.73 19.97 9.63
C ALA A 107 -5.25 19.89 9.85
N ARG A 108 -5.66 19.75 11.12
CA ARG A 108 -7.06 19.67 11.53
C ARG A 108 -7.82 20.97 11.22
N ARG A 109 -7.22 22.14 11.46
CA ARG A 109 -7.84 23.43 11.10
C ARG A 109 -7.99 23.58 9.59
N TRP A 110 -6.91 23.36 8.85
CA TRP A 110 -6.87 23.64 7.41
C TRP A 110 -7.73 22.65 6.59
N LEU A 111 -7.56 21.34 6.81
CA LEU A 111 -8.39 20.33 6.14
C LEU A 111 -9.83 20.32 6.68
N GLY A 112 -10.01 20.54 7.98
CA GLY A 112 -11.33 20.54 8.61
C GLY A 112 -12.25 21.62 8.05
N GLN A 113 -11.73 22.82 7.78
CA GLN A 113 -12.50 23.87 7.10
C GLN A 113 -13.03 23.41 5.74
N ARG A 114 -12.19 22.73 4.95
CA ARG A 114 -12.56 22.25 3.62
C ARG A 114 -13.55 21.09 3.66
N ILE A 115 -13.32 20.12 4.55
CA ILE A 115 -14.23 18.98 4.78
C ILE A 115 -15.63 19.49 5.15
N ASN A 116 -15.72 20.47 6.06
CA ASN A 116 -17.00 21.05 6.46
C ASN A 116 -17.69 21.81 5.31
N ALA A 117 -16.92 22.50 4.47
CA ALA A 117 -17.46 23.16 3.27
C ALA A 117 -18.04 22.13 2.28
N HIS A 118 -17.31 21.05 1.99
CA HIS A 118 -17.76 19.97 1.12
C HIS A 118 -19.01 19.27 1.64
N GLN A 119 -19.08 19.00 2.94
CA GLN A 119 -20.27 18.42 3.56
C GLN A 119 -21.47 19.36 3.38
N LYS A 120 -21.30 20.66 3.62
CA LYS A 120 -22.37 21.65 3.43
C LYS A 120 -22.84 21.74 1.98
N GLU A 121 -21.93 21.64 1.02
CA GLU A 121 -22.27 21.61 -0.41
C GLU A 121 -23.01 20.33 -0.83
N LEU A 122 -22.61 19.17 -0.30
CA LEU A 122 -23.32 17.91 -0.50
C LEU A 122 -24.71 17.94 0.12
N ASP A 123 -24.85 18.45 1.34
CA ASP A 123 -26.13 18.55 2.05
C ASP A 123 -27.09 19.48 1.28
N ALA A 124 -26.58 20.61 0.78
CA ALA A 124 -27.35 21.53 -0.06
C ALA A 124 -27.79 20.87 -1.39
N LEU A 125 -26.93 20.05 -2.01
CA LEU A 125 -27.28 19.31 -3.21
C LEU A 125 -28.32 18.22 -2.91
N ALA A 126 -28.17 17.50 -1.80
CA ALA A 126 -29.10 16.45 -1.38
C ALA A 126 -30.49 17.02 -1.09
N ALA A 127 -30.56 18.15 -0.40
CA ALA A 127 -31.81 18.88 -0.16
C ALA A 127 -32.50 19.30 -1.46
N ARG A 128 -31.74 19.77 -2.46
CA ARG A 128 -32.29 20.14 -3.78
C ARG A 128 -32.83 18.94 -4.57
N LEU A 129 -32.25 17.77 -4.36
CA LEU A 129 -32.62 16.53 -5.05
C LEU A 129 -33.69 15.71 -4.31
N GLY A 130 -34.06 16.10 -3.08
CA GLY A 130 -35.05 15.39 -2.28
C GLY A 130 -34.61 14.01 -1.81
N VAL A 131 -33.30 13.80 -1.62
CA VAL A 131 -32.70 12.52 -1.23
C VAL A 131 -31.82 12.69 0.00
N HIS A 132 -31.57 11.61 0.75
CA HIS A 132 -30.62 11.64 1.87
C HIS A 132 -29.17 11.80 1.35
N GLY A 133 -28.46 12.76 1.93
CA GLY A 133 -27.08 13.08 1.54
C GLY A 133 -26.06 12.15 2.20
N PRO A 134 -25.02 11.70 1.48
CA PRO A 134 -23.95 10.91 2.07
C PRO A 134 -23.08 11.78 3.00
N LYS A 135 -22.63 11.21 4.12
CA LYS A 135 -21.66 11.85 5.01
C LYS A 135 -20.23 11.56 4.56
N ILE A 136 -19.43 12.61 4.40
CA ILE A 136 -17.96 12.53 4.21
C ILE A 136 -17.26 12.23 5.54
N GLN A 137 -17.86 12.63 6.67
CA GLN A 137 -17.18 12.70 7.97
C GLN A 137 -16.66 11.36 8.53
N ASP A 138 -17.23 10.20 8.18
CA ASP A 138 -17.01 9.01 9.02
C ASP A 138 -15.91 8.03 8.54
N SER A 139 -15.59 7.94 7.24
CA SER A 139 -14.55 7.00 6.77
C SER A 139 -13.29 7.69 6.24
N ILE A 140 -13.44 8.69 5.35
CA ILE A 140 -12.28 9.31 4.73
C ILE A 140 -11.55 10.26 5.67
N CYS A 141 -12.28 11.00 6.51
CA CYS A 141 -11.67 11.93 7.46
C CYS A 141 -10.84 11.18 8.50
N ASN A 142 -11.38 10.09 9.04
CA ASN A 142 -10.65 9.23 9.98
C ASN A 142 -9.41 8.63 9.34
N ARG A 143 -9.50 8.16 8.08
CA ARG A 143 -8.35 7.62 7.35
C ARG A 143 -7.28 8.67 7.06
N VAL A 144 -7.67 9.87 6.62
CA VAL A 144 -6.75 10.95 6.26
C VAL A 144 -6.05 11.50 7.51
N PHE A 145 -6.78 11.77 8.60
CA PHE A 145 -6.15 12.24 9.82
C PHE A 145 -5.29 11.16 10.48
N ALA A 146 -5.68 9.88 10.45
CA ALA A 146 -4.81 8.79 10.90
C ALA A 146 -3.53 8.67 10.06
N TYR A 147 -3.61 8.92 8.75
CA TYR A 147 -2.45 8.94 7.87
C TYR A 147 -1.53 10.14 8.16
N ILE A 148 -2.08 11.33 8.36
CA ILE A 148 -1.31 12.51 8.76
C ILE A 148 -0.66 12.29 10.12
N ASP A 149 -1.40 11.77 11.10
CA ASP A 149 -0.87 11.44 12.42
C ASP A 149 0.29 10.45 12.32
N ALA A 150 0.15 9.38 11.52
CA ALA A 150 1.21 8.40 11.29
C ALA A 150 2.44 8.99 10.58
N GLU A 151 2.25 9.82 9.55
CA GLU A 151 3.36 10.45 8.83
C GLU A 151 4.06 11.53 9.65
N LEU A 152 3.32 12.31 10.43
CA LEU A 152 3.88 13.28 11.36
C LEU A 152 4.56 12.58 12.55
N GLN A 153 4.04 11.44 13.01
CA GLN A 153 4.66 10.65 14.07
C GLN A 153 5.98 10.08 13.56
N ARG A 154 5.99 9.47 12.36
CA ARG A 154 7.22 9.08 11.66
C ARG A 154 8.16 10.28 11.55
N PHE A 155 7.66 11.45 11.18
CA PHE A 155 8.45 12.67 11.07
C PHE A 155 9.10 13.10 12.40
N SER A 156 8.39 12.96 13.52
CA SER A 156 8.88 13.22 14.88
C SER A 156 9.87 12.15 15.38
N GLU A 157 9.71 10.91 14.89
CA GLU A 157 10.49 9.72 15.22
C GLU A 157 11.68 9.48 14.29
N ILE A 158 11.92 10.35 13.29
CA ILE A 158 13.19 10.40 12.55
C ILE A 158 14.30 10.86 13.53
N SER A 159 14.68 9.97 14.45
CA SER A 159 15.93 10.03 15.20
C SER A 159 16.94 9.15 14.49
N LYS A 160 17.46 9.62 13.36
CA LYS A 160 18.74 9.12 12.85
C LYS A 160 19.55 10.27 12.28
N THR A 161 20.00 11.18 13.15
CA THR A 161 21.39 11.60 13.06
C THR A 161 22.19 10.53 13.77
N PRO A 162 22.95 9.66 13.08
CA PRO A 162 23.90 8.81 13.77
C PRO A 162 24.88 9.71 14.53
N THR A 163 24.89 9.64 15.85
CA THR A 163 25.95 10.23 16.65
C THR A 163 27.08 9.22 16.75
N VAL A 164 28.29 9.66 16.40
CA VAL A 164 29.48 8.84 16.60
C VAL A 164 29.98 9.10 18.02
N LYS A 165 30.00 8.06 18.85
CA LYS A 165 30.53 8.14 20.21
C LYS A 165 32.01 7.83 20.16
N PHE A 166 32.85 8.83 20.39
CA PHE A 166 34.28 8.64 20.61
C PHE A 166 34.51 8.58 22.12
N SER A 167 34.98 7.43 22.60
CA SER A 167 35.44 7.30 23.99
C SER A 167 36.96 7.17 23.99
N THR A 168 37.63 7.99 24.81
CA THR A 168 39.07 7.94 25.00
C THR A 168 39.37 7.87 26.48
N THR A 169 40.28 6.98 26.87
CA THR A 169 40.73 6.84 28.26
C THR A 169 42.02 7.63 28.40
N LEU A 170 41.99 8.65 29.26
CA LEU A 170 43.16 9.46 29.57
C LEU A 170 44.11 8.65 30.46
N GLY A 171 45.39 9.02 30.50
CA GLY A 171 46.45 8.27 31.20
C GLY A 171 46.27 8.13 32.72
N ASP A 172 45.26 8.76 33.30
CA ASP A 172 44.82 8.64 34.69
C ASP A 172 43.68 7.61 34.90
N GLY A 173 43.27 6.92 33.84
CA GLY A 173 42.20 5.91 33.87
C GLY A 173 40.78 6.47 33.70
N THR A 174 40.61 7.79 33.54
CA THR A 174 39.29 8.36 33.27
C THR A 174 38.91 8.33 31.79
N THR A 175 37.76 7.72 31.47
CA THR A 175 37.22 7.70 30.11
C THR A 175 36.34 8.92 29.86
N LYS A 176 36.72 9.75 28.88
CA LYS A 176 35.87 10.82 28.35
C LYS A 176 35.21 10.36 27.06
N THR A 177 33.89 10.51 27.01
CA THR A 177 33.08 10.23 25.82
C THR A 177 32.59 11.54 25.22
N ILE A 178 32.91 11.78 23.95
CA ILE A 178 32.42 12.92 23.19
C ILE A 178 31.48 12.39 22.11
N GLU A 179 30.27 12.94 22.06
CA GLU A 179 29.28 12.63 21.04
C GLU A 179 29.26 13.76 20.01
N LEU A 180 29.59 13.44 18.75
CA LEU A 180 29.54 14.39 17.65
C LEU A 180 28.44 14.00 16.65
N PRO A 181 27.69 14.98 16.10
CA PRO A 181 26.72 14.71 15.04
C PRO A 181 27.43 14.31 13.74
N ALA A 182 26.96 13.27 13.06
CA ALA A 182 27.50 12.89 11.75
C ALA A 182 27.31 14.03 10.71
N PRO A 183 28.30 14.27 9.84
CA PRO A 183 28.26 15.36 8.86
C PRO A 183 27.12 15.21 7.84
N SER A 184 26.60 16.34 7.38
CA SER A 184 25.40 16.54 6.53
C SER A 184 25.45 15.96 5.11
N SER A 185 26.49 15.17 4.77
CA SER A 185 26.66 14.52 3.46
C SER A 185 26.03 13.13 3.34
N MET A 186 25.49 12.55 4.43
CA MET A 186 24.76 11.26 4.38
C MET A 186 23.30 11.46 3.99
N LYS A 187 22.98 11.32 2.70
CA LYS A 187 21.62 10.93 2.27
C LYS A 187 21.37 9.50 2.75
N ALA A 188 20.19 9.20 3.30
CA ALA A 188 19.83 7.86 3.77
C ALA A 188 19.61 6.90 2.60
N ILE A 189 20.68 6.57 1.88
CA ILE A 189 20.76 5.44 0.98
C ILE A 189 20.54 4.20 1.84
N ARG A 190 19.52 3.39 1.53
CA ARG A 190 19.41 2.07 2.15
C ARG A 190 20.53 1.21 1.55
N PHE A 191 21.49 0.80 2.35
CA PHE A 191 22.58 -0.05 1.89
C PHE A 191 22.22 -1.52 2.11
N VAL A 192 22.25 -2.31 1.04
CA VAL A 192 22.18 -3.78 1.14
C VAL A 192 23.61 -4.32 1.01
N THR A 193 24.04 -5.05 2.03
CA THR A 193 25.37 -5.68 2.08
C THR A 193 25.24 -7.16 1.73
N LEU A 194 25.83 -7.53 0.60
CA LEU A 194 25.90 -8.89 0.09
C LEU A 194 27.32 -9.45 0.24
N LEU A 195 27.40 -10.74 0.54
CA LEU A 195 28.62 -11.52 0.72
C LEU A 195 28.61 -12.75 -0.19
N PRO A 196 29.77 -13.37 -0.44
CA PRO A 196 29.85 -14.69 -1.06
C PRO A 196 28.90 -15.69 -0.40
N GLY A 197 28.09 -16.34 -1.22
CA GLY A 197 27.03 -17.25 -0.79
C GLY A 197 25.64 -16.63 -0.66
N ASP A 198 25.52 -15.29 -0.60
CA ASP A 198 24.19 -14.62 -0.62
C ASP A 198 23.53 -14.68 -2.01
N ILE A 199 24.32 -14.91 -3.07
CA ILE A 199 23.82 -15.15 -4.43
C ILE A 199 24.34 -16.51 -4.93
N ALA A 200 24.16 -17.56 -4.12
CA ALA A 200 24.67 -18.89 -4.44
C ALA A 200 23.94 -19.54 -5.63
N THR A 201 22.65 -19.22 -5.82
CA THR A 201 21.79 -19.81 -6.86
C THR A 201 21.19 -18.76 -7.81
N GLU A 202 20.66 -19.21 -8.94
CA GLU A 202 19.87 -18.36 -9.85
C GLU A 202 18.61 -17.80 -9.18
N GLN A 203 18.03 -18.51 -8.22
CA GLN A 203 16.87 -18.02 -7.48
C GLN A 203 17.24 -16.84 -6.56
N ASP A 204 18.40 -16.91 -5.89
CA ASP A 204 18.92 -15.82 -5.07
C ASP A 204 19.23 -14.58 -5.91
N LEU A 205 19.73 -14.79 -7.13
CA LEU A 205 19.96 -13.73 -8.11
C LEU A 205 18.66 -13.05 -8.52
N VAL A 206 17.60 -13.83 -8.79
CA VAL A 206 16.27 -13.30 -9.12
C VAL A 206 15.70 -12.49 -7.95
N GLU A 207 15.77 -13.01 -6.73
CA GLU A 207 15.26 -12.30 -5.55
C GLU A 207 16.02 -10.98 -5.32
N THR A 208 17.35 -11.02 -5.44
CA THR A 208 18.21 -9.84 -5.32
C THR A 208 17.88 -8.81 -6.40
N THR A 209 17.69 -9.27 -7.64
CA THR A 209 17.29 -8.44 -8.79
C THR A 209 15.94 -7.76 -8.53
N LEU A 210 14.94 -8.48 -8.03
CA LEU A 210 13.63 -7.92 -7.69
C LEU A 210 13.71 -6.90 -6.55
N LYS A 211 14.56 -7.14 -5.54
CA LYS A 211 14.81 -6.16 -4.47
C LYS A 211 15.45 -4.88 -4.99
N MET A 212 16.41 -4.99 -5.92
CA MET A 212 17.05 -3.85 -6.58
C MET A 212 16.06 -3.07 -7.47
N PHE A 213 15.17 -3.76 -8.15
CA PHE A 213 14.15 -3.15 -9.00
C PHE A 213 13.08 -2.41 -8.19
N ASN A 214 12.55 -3.04 -7.13
CA ASN A 214 11.51 -2.46 -6.29
C ASN A 214 12.05 -1.37 -5.33
N GLY A 215 13.37 -1.29 -5.15
CA GLY A 215 14.05 -0.31 -4.30
C GLY A 215 15.11 0.49 -5.06
N PRO A 216 14.74 1.40 -5.98
CA PRO A 216 15.70 2.14 -6.82
C PRO A 216 16.61 3.09 -6.03
N GLU A 217 16.27 3.42 -4.78
CA GLU A 217 17.10 4.22 -3.85
C GLU A 217 18.04 3.37 -2.98
N VAL A 218 18.13 2.06 -3.24
CA VAL A 218 18.98 1.12 -2.51
C VAL A 218 20.33 0.99 -3.21
N GLU A 219 21.41 1.26 -2.47
CA GLU A 219 22.76 0.93 -2.95
C GLU A 219 23.11 -0.49 -2.50
N VAL A 220 23.41 -1.36 -3.46
CA VAL A 220 23.79 -2.75 -3.18
C VAL A 220 25.31 -2.87 -3.27
N GLY A 221 25.95 -3.17 -2.14
CA GLY A 221 27.37 -3.43 -2.05
C GLY A 221 27.63 -4.93 -1.89
N TYR A 222 28.36 -5.51 -2.84
CA TYR A 222 28.85 -6.88 -2.77
C TYR A 222 30.31 -6.90 -2.29
N TYR A 223 30.57 -7.55 -1.17
CA TYR A 223 31.87 -7.53 -0.49
C TYR A 223 32.56 -8.88 -0.58
N THR A 224 33.75 -8.94 -1.17
CA THR A 224 34.58 -10.16 -1.22
C THR A 224 35.90 -9.93 -0.53
N GLU A 225 36.53 -10.96 0.03
CA GLU A 225 37.94 -10.86 0.41
C GLU A 225 38.81 -10.55 -0.81
N TYR A 226 39.98 -9.96 -0.57
CA TYR A 226 40.93 -9.66 -1.65
C TYR A 226 41.29 -10.95 -2.42
N GLN A 227 41.18 -10.91 -3.76
CA GLN A 227 41.35 -12.04 -4.69
C GLN A 227 40.30 -13.17 -4.61
N GLN A 228 39.29 -13.08 -3.73
CA GLN A 228 38.20 -14.05 -3.72
C GLN A 228 37.28 -13.85 -4.95
N PRO A 229 36.88 -14.93 -5.65
CA PRO A 229 35.94 -14.83 -6.76
C PRO A 229 34.53 -14.43 -6.27
N ILE A 230 33.77 -13.77 -7.12
CA ILE A 230 32.35 -13.48 -6.88
C ILE A 230 31.50 -14.73 -7.14
N ASP A 231 30.29 -14.77 -6.58
CA ASP A 231 29.36 -15.87 -6.82
C ASP A 231 29.06 -16.02 -8.33
N LYS A 232 29.07 -17.26 -8.81
CA LYS A 232 28.93 -17.59 -10.24
C LYS A 232 27.67 -16.99 -10.90
N PRO A 233 26.47 -17.04 -10.29
CA PRO A 233 25.27 -16.42 -10.89
C PRO A 233 25.42 -14.90 -11.06
N LEU A 234 26.05 -14.21 -10.09
CA LEU A 234 26.33 -12.78 -10.17
C LEU A 234 27.35 -12.49 -11.28
N GLU A 235 28.41 -13.30 -11.39
CA GLU A 235 29.41 -13.18 -12.46
C GLU A 235 28.77 -13.30 -13.84
N GLU A 236 27.91 -14.29 -14.04
CA GLU A 236 27.20 -14.51 -15.30
C GLU A 236 26.23 -13.37 -15.61
N ALA A 237 25.50 -12.85 -14.62
CA ALA A 237 24.62 -11.70 -14.78
C ALA A 237 25.38 -10.43 -15.20
N ILE A 238 26.58 -10.22 -14.66
CA ILE A 238 27.48 -9.14 -15.07
C ILE A 238 27.96 -9.36 -16.51
N LYS A 239 28.37 -10.58 -16.87
CA LYS A 239 28.79 -10.93 -18.25
C LYS A 239 27.67 -10.72 -19.28
N ARG A 240 26.41 -11.01 -18.92
CA ARG A 240 25.22 -10.77 -19.75
C ARG A 240 24.82 -9.28 -19.81
N GLY A 241 25.41 -8.44 -18.96
CA GLY A 241 25.04 -7.02 -18.83
C GLY A 241 23.67 -6.80 -18.19
N ASP A 242 23.16 -7.78 -17.43
CA ASP A 242 21.95 -7.61 -16.62
C ASP A 242 22.24 -6.75 -15.38
N ILE A 243 23.42 -6.95 -14.79
CA ILE A 243 23.94 -6.21 -13.63
C ILE A 243 25.20 -5.45 -14.04
N LEU A 244 25.30 -4.21 -13.59
CA LEU A 244 26.45 -3.32 -13.79
C LEU A 244 27.19 -3.14 -12.47
N VAL A 245 28.51 -3.21 -12.52
CA VAL A 245 29.38 -2.77 -11.42
C VAL A 245 29.67 -1.28 -11.62
N LEU A 246 29.11 -0.44 -10.77
CA LEU A 246 29.24 1.02 -10.85
C LEU A 246 30.56 1.52 -10.28
N LYS A 247 31.01 0.90 -9.18
CA LYS A 247 32.21 1.29 -8.45
C LYS A 247 32.85 0.07 -7.81
N GLU A 248 34.17 0.00 -7.84
CA GLU A 248 34.95 -0.95 -7.08
C GLU A 248 35.87 -0.18 -6.13
N GLU A 249 35.83 -0.55 -4.85
CA GLU A 249 36.55 0.15 -3.79
C GLU A 249 37.26 -0.86 -2.88
N ASN A 250 38.52 -0.59 -2.56
CA ASN A 250 39.36 -1.48 -1.77
C ASN A 250 39.43 -1.06 -0.30
N TYR A 251 40.08 -1.91 0.51
CA TYR A 251 40.43 -1.66 1.91
C TYR A 251 39.21 -1.50 2.84
N TYR A 252 38.22 -2.38 2.65
CA TYR A 252 37.13 -2.55 3.61
C TYR A 252 37.49 -3.59 4.66
N TYR A 253 37.11 -3.35 5.90
CA TYR A 253 37.35 -4.29 7.00
C TYR A 253 36.03 -4.62 7.69
N LYS A 254 35.81 -5.91 7.95
CA LYS A 254 34.60 -6.41 8.62
C LYS A 254 34.59 -5.97 10.08
N HIS A 255 33.47 -5.44 10.55
CA HIS A 255 33.33 -5.01 11.94
C HIS A 255 33.29 -6.20 12.90
N SER A 256 34.05 -6.15 14.00
CA SER A 256 34.23 -7.27 14.94
C SER A 256 32.96 -7.76 15.63
N ARG A 257 31.95 -6.87 15.80
CA ARG A 257 30.67 -7.18 16.45
C ARG A 257 29.46 -7.27 15.52
N HIS A 258 29.63 -6.93 14.24
CA HIS A 258 28.51 -6.83 13.30
C HIS A 258 28.88 -7.46 11.96
N GLU A 259 28.27 -8.60 11.64
CA GLU A 259 28.69 -9.46 10.52
C GLU A 259 28.51 -8.83 9.13
N ARG A 260 27.63 -7.83 8.99
CA ARG A 260 27.32 -7.17 7.71
C ARG A 260 27.66 -5.68 7.71
N VAL A 261 28.56 -5.26 8.60
CA VAL A 261 29.06 -3.88 8.64
C VAL A 261 30.52 -3.89 8.25
N PHE A 262 30.85 -3.08 7.24
CA PHE A 262 32.19 -2.93 6.71
C PHE A 262 32.61 -1.47 6.81
N ILE A 263 33.86 -1.24 7.19
CA ILE A 263 34.43 0.10 7.34
C ILE A 263 35.56 0.25 6.32
N GLN A 264 35.47 1.27 5.47
CA GLN A 264 36.55 1.61 4.56
C GLN A 264 37.66 2.33 5.33
N ILE A 265 38.89 1.85 5.20
CA ILE A 265 40.06 2.47 5.81
C ILE A 265 41.06 2.73 4.70
N SER A 266 41.27 4.01 4.34
CA SER A 266 42.21 4.38 3.29
C SER A 266 43.64 3.92 3.65
N PRO A 267 44.41 3.38 2.68
CA PRO A 267 45.80 3.01 2.90
C PRO A 267 46.62 4.27 3.27
N LEU A 268 47.59 4.10 4.17
CA LEU A 268 48.47 5.21 4.56
C LEU A 268 49.36 5.64 3.38
N ILE A 269 49.58 6.95 3.28
CA ILE A 269 50.63 7.50 2.42
C ILE A 269 51.98 7.06 3.01
N PRO A 270 52.90 6.46 2.24
CA PRO A 270 54.21 6.05 2.76
C PRO A 270 54.95 7.26 3.35
N GLY A 271 55.36 7.17 4.63
CA GLY A 271 56.21 8.18 5.29
C GLY A 271 55.61 8.90 6.52
N SER A 272 54.42 8.57 7.00
CA SER A 272 53.91 9.11 8.28
C SER A 272 54.43 8.30 9.48
N GLU A 273 55.19 8.93 10.37
CA GLU A 273 55.90 8.25 11.47
C GLU A 273 55.01 7.76 12.64
N ASP A 274 53.73 8.12 12.69
CA ASP A 274 52.81 7.67 13.74
C ASP A 274 51.66 6.82 13.17
N ILE A 275 51.87 5.50 13.11
CA ILE A 275 50.81 4.53 12.81
C ILE A 275 50.24 4.02 14.14
N PRO A 276 48.97 4.32 14.46
CA PRO A 276 48.31 3.80 15.66
C PRO A 276 48.34 2.26 15.71
N GLU A 277 48.59 1.68 16.88
CA GLU A 277 48.76 0.21 17.05
C GLU A 277 47.57 -0.60 16.53
N TRP A 278 46.34 -0.09 16.66
CA TRP A 278 45.14 -0.74 16.14
C TRP A 278 45.14 -0.88 14.60
N LYS A 279 45.89 -0.05 13.86
CA LYS A 279 46.07 -0.22 12.41
C LYS A 279 47.07 -1.32 12.07
N LYS A 280 48.08 -1.57 12.90
CA LYS A 280 49.03 -2.70 12.73
C LYS A 280 48.35 -4.05 12.93
N GLU A 281 47.30 -4.09 13.75
CA GLU A 281 46.45 -5.28 13.90
C GLU A 281 45.60 -5.56 12.65
N LEU A 282 45.16 -4.52 11.94
CA LEU A 282 44.40 -4.63 10.68
C LEU A 282 45.27 -5.09 9.50
N GLU A 283 46.57 -4.82 9.50
CA GLU A 283 47.52 -5.36 8.50
C GLU A 283 47.62 -6.89 8.54
N LYS A 284 47.24 -7.52 9.66
CA LYS A 284 47.18 -8.98 9.80
C LYS A 284 45.88 -9.59 9.25
N THR A 285 44.89 -8.75 8.90
CA THR A 285 43.58 -9.18 8.40
C THR A 285 43.46 -8.92 6.90
N THR A 286 42.89 -9.86 6.15
CA THR A 286 42.67 -9.70 4.72
C THR A 286 41.61 -8.61 4.47
N PRO A 287 41.92 -7.57 3.67
CA PRO A 287 40.93 -6.55 3.34
C PRO A 287 39.86 -7.10 2.39
N PHE A 288 38.68 -6.51 2.45
CA PHE A 288 37.57 -6.72 1.54
C PHE A 288 37.57 -5.69 0.42
N VAL A 289 37.05 -6.10 -0.73
CA VAL A 289 36.74 -5.27 -1.89
C VAL A 289 35.22 -5.10 -1.95
N LYS A 290 34.74 -3.86 -1.98
CA LYS A 290 33.33 -3.52 -2.19
C LYS A 290 33.08 -3.26 -3.67
N ARG A 291 32.13 -3.97 -4.25
CA ARG A 291 31.57 -3.70 -5.58
C ARG A 291 30.15 -3.15 -5.43
N THR A 292 29.95 -1.89 -5.79
CA THR A 292 28.61 -1.31 -5.86
C THR A 292 27.96 -1.76 -7.16
N ILE A 293 26.89 -2.54 -7.05
CA ILE A 293 26.17 -3.11 -8.20
C ILE A 293 24.83 -2.44 -8.42
N SER A 294 24.38 -2.37 -9.67
CA SER A 294 23.09 -1.83 -10.07
C SER A 294 22.51 -2.60 -11.25
N LEU A 295 21.20 -2.54 -11.43
CA LEU A 295 20.56 -3.11 -12.63
C LEU A 295 20.85 -2.24 -13.84
N SER A 296 21.11 -2.88 -14.99
CA SER A 296 21.20 -2.15 -16.24
C SER A 296 19.84 -1.58 -16.65
N GLU A 297 19.83 -0.48 -17.38
CA GLU A 297 18.59 0.11 -17.92
C GLU A 297 17.82 -0.87 -18.82
N ARG A 298 18.54 -1.75 -19.53
CA ARG A 298 17.93 -2.85 -20.29
C ARG A 298 17.14 -3.79 -19.37
N LYS A 299 17.78 -4.25 -18.29
CA LYS A 299 17.15 -5.21 -17.37
C LYS A 299 15.98 -4.58 -16.58
N LYS A 300 16.09 -3.30 -16.21
CA LYS A 300 14.97 -2.57 -15.59
C LYS A 300 13.75 -2.51 -16.51
N ARG A 301 13.92 -2.11 -17.77
CA ARG A 301 12.81 -2.08 -18.75
C ARG A 301 12.18 -3.46 -18.98
N GLU A 302 13.01 -4.50 -19.00
CA GLU A 302 12.52 -5.88 -19.10
C GLU A 302 11.61 -6.23 -17.91
N LEU A 303 12.01 -5.91 -16.68
CA LEU A 303 11.20 -6.11 -15.47
C LEU A 303 9.94 -5.24 -15.44
N GLU A 304 10.00 -3.99 -15.91
CA GLU A 304 8.83 -3.12 -16.06
C GLU A 304 7.79 -3.73 -17.00
N ILE A 305 8.24 -4.32 -18.12
CA ILE A 305 7.35 -4.99 -19.07
C ILE A 305 6.69 -6.20 -18.42
N TYR A 306 7.45 -7.04 -17.71
CA TYR A 306 6.88 -8.18 -16.99
C TYR A 306 5.85 -7.74 -15.94
N GLN A 307 6.18 -6.73 -15.13
CA GLN A 307 5.26 -6.19 -14.12
C GLN A 307 3.99 -5.62 -14.77
N LYS A 308 4.13 -4.96 -15.92
CA LYS A 308 2.99 -4.42 -16.67
C LYS A 308 2.10 -5.54 -17.23
N ILE A 309 2.69 -6.59 -17.82
CA ILE A 309 1.94 -7.75 -18.33
C ILE A 309 1.19 -8.44 -17.19
N GLU A 310 1.88 -8.72 -16.08
CA GLU A 310 1.27 -9.35 -14.89
C GLU A 310 0.12 -8.51 -14.33
N MET A 311 0.31 -7.18 -14.25
CA MET A 311 -0.74 -6.25 -13.81
C MET A 311 -1.91 -6.20 -14.80
N GLU A 312 -1.65 -6.17 -16.10
CA GLU A 312 -2.71 -6.19 -17.13
C GLU A 312 -3.51 -7.50 -17.10
N GLU A 313 -2.85 -8.65 -16.92
CA GLU A 313 -3.50 -9.94 -16.73
C GLU A 313 -4.34 -9.96 -15.45
N PHE A 314 -3.79 -9.46 -14.34
CA PHE A 314 -4.52 -9.33 -13.08
C PHE A 314 -5.77 -8.45 -13.23
N ILE A 315 -5.63 -7.27 -13.84
CA ILE A 315 -6.76 -6.35 -14.10
C ILE A 315 -7.78 -7.01 -15.03
N ARG A 316 -7.34 -7.72 -16.07
CA ARG A 316 -8.23 -8.43 -17.00
C ARG A 316 -9.05 -9.48 -16.26
N GLU A 317 -8.43 -10.27 -15.40
CA GLU A 317 -9.13 -11.28 -14.59
C GLU A 317 -10.08 -10.63 -13.58
N GLN A 318 -9.68 -9.57 -12.89
CA GLN A 318 -10.57 -8.82 -12.00
C GLN A 318 -11.78 -8.23 -12.75
N ARG A 319 -11.58 -7.71 -13.96
CA ARG A 319 -12.67 -7.22 -14.82
C ARG A 319 -13.61 -8.34 -15.25
N LYS A 320 -13.09 -9.52 -15.60
CA LYS A 320 -13.93 -10.69 -15.91
C LYS A 320 -14.79 -11.07 -14.72
N VAL A 321 -14.22 -11.08 -13.51
CA VAL A 321 -14.96 -11.37 -12.27
C VAL A 321 -16.00 -10.29 -11.98
N ALA A 322 -15.63 -9.00 -12.07
CA ALA A 322 -16.54 -7.88 -11.83
C ALA A 322 -17.69 -7.81 -12.84
N LYS A 323 -17.44 -8.14 -14.12
CA LYS A 323 -18.48 -8.26 -15.15
C LYS A 323 -19.49 -9.37 -14.83
N ASN A 324 -19.03 -10.42 -14.16
CA ASN A 324 -19.85 -11.52 -13.67
C ASN A 324 -20.19 -11.36 -12.18
N SER A 325 -20.42 -10.11 -11.74
CA SER A 325 -20.83 -9.84 -10.36
C SER A 325 -22.30 -10.14 -10.15
N TYR A 326 -22.60 -11.00 -9.19
CA TYR A 326 -23.94 -11.39 -8.79
C TYR A 326 -24.05 -11.27 -7.26
N GLU A 327 -25.24 -10.99 -6.74
CA GLU A 327 -25.46 -11.09 -5.30
C GLU A 327 -25.64 -12.55 -4.89
N VAL A 328 -26.35 -13.32 -5.72
CA VAL A 328 -26.65 -14.73 -5.44
C VAL A 328 -26.27 -15.61 -6.63
N PHE A 329 -25.41 -16.60 -6.37
CA PHE A 329 -25.27 -17.78 -7.20
C PHE A 329 -26.28 -18.83 -6.74
N LEU A 330 -27.28 -19.16 -7.55
CA LEU A 330 -28.28 -20.17 -7.21
C LEU A 330 -27.93 -21.52 -7.86
N SER A 331 -27.47 -22.46 -7.05
CA SER A 331 -27.21 -23.85 -7.41
C SER A 331 -28.46 -24.69 -7.16
N TYR A 332 -28.91 -25.43 -8.18
CA TYR A 332 -30.11 -26.26 -8.12
C TYR A 332 -30.02 -27.41 -9.13
N SER A 333 -30.81 -28.46 -8.92
CA SER A 333 -30.96 -29.54 -9.90
C SER A 333 -32.04 -29.17 -10.93
N GLU A 334 -31.87 -29.55 -12.19
CA GLU A 334 -32.80 -29.23 -13.29
C GLU A 334 -34.26 -29.59 -12.97
N LYS A 335 -34.45 -30.71 -12.27
CA LYS A 335 -35.75 -31.23 -11.84
C LYS A 335 -36.44 -30.34 -10.81
N ASP A 336 -35.69 -29.47 -10.15
CA ASP A 336 -36.15 -28.48 -9.16
C ASP A 336 -36.21 -27.06 -9.76
N SER A 337 -36.18 -26.95 -11.10
CA SER A 337 -36.21 -25.66 -11.78
C SER A 337 -37.45 -24.82 -11.45
N SER A 338 -38.58 -25.42 -11.07
CA SER A 338 -39.78 -24.69 -10.67
C SER A 338 -39.53 -23.83 -9.44
N ILE A 339 -39.06 -24.43 -8.34
CA ILE A 339 -38.75 -23.71 -7.09
C ILE A 339 -37.57 -22.75 -7.28
N ALA A 340 -36.57 -23.12 -8.07
CA ALA A 340 -35.44 -22.24 -8.36
C ALA A 340 -35.87 -20.98 -9.13
N ASN A 341 -36.83 -21.07 -10.05
CA ASN A 341 -37.39 -19.89 -10.72
C ASN A 341 -38.18 -19.03 -9.73
N THR A 342 -38.96 -19.62 -8.82
CA THR A 342 -39.69 -18.84 -7.81
C THR A 342 -38.74 -18.02 -6.93
N ILE A 343 -37.67 -18.65 -6.42
CA ILE A 343 -36.65 -17.97 -5.61
C ILE A 343 -35.94 -16.87 -6.42
N ARG A 344 -35.61 -17.14 -7.69
CA ARG A 344 -35.03 -16.14 -8.59
C ARG A 344 -35.97 -14.95 -8.77
N ASP A 345 -37.26 -15.20 -9.02
CA ASP A 345 -38.23 -14.14 -9.28
C ASP A 345 -38.43 -13.26 -8.03
N GLU A 346 -38.44 -13.86 -6.83
CA GLU A 346 -38.46 -13.12 -5.56
C GLU A 346 -37.18 -12.30 -5.35
N LEU A 347 -36.00 -12.84 -5.65
CA LEU A 347 -34.73 -12.10 -5.58
C LEU A 347 -34.71 -10.93 -6.58
N GLN A 348 -35.22 -11.14 -7.80
CA GLN A 348 -35.29 -10.10 -8.83
C GLN A 348 -36.29 -9.00 -8.49
N GLN A 349 -37.37 -9.31 -7.75
CA GLN A 349 -38.30 -8.29 -7.24
C GLN A 349 -37.61 -7.33 -6.25
N GLU A 350 -36.55 -7.76 -5.58
CA GLU A 350 -35.73 -6.92 -4.71
C GLU A 350 -34.53 -6.27 -5.42
N ASP A 351 -34.49 -6.33 -6.76
CA ASP A 351 -33.40 -5.90 -7.67
C ASP A 351 -32.10 -6.71 -7.55
N ALA A 352 -32.12 -7.90 -6.94
CA ALA A 352 -30.92 -8.71 -6.81
C ALA A 352 -30.52 -9.38 -8.14
N ARG A 353 -29.24 -9.31 -8.49
CA ARG A 353 -28.62 -9.99 -9.63
C ARG A 353 -28.32 -11.44 -9.27
N VAL A 354 -29.03 -12.35 -9.91
CA VAL A 354 -28.93 -13.79 -9.65
C VAL A 354 -28.32 -14.53 -10.85
N PHE A 355 -27.33 -15.37 -10.60
CA PHE A 355 -26.84 -16.34 -11.58
C PHE A 355 -27.49 -17.71 -11.35
N MET A 356 -28.08 -18.28 -12.40
CA MET A 356 -28.73 -19.58 -12.36
C MET A 356 -27.82 -20.63 -13.00
N ALA A 357 -27.20 -21.49 -12.20
CA ALA A 357 -26.10 -22.37 -12.63
C ALA A 357 -26.39 -23.24 -13.88
N GLN A 358 -27.65 -23.63 -14.09
CA GLN A 358 -28.05 -24.45 -15.25
C GLN A 358 -28.74 -23.70 -16.39
N LYS A 359 -29.34 -22.52 -16.15
CA LYS A 359 -30.12 -21.78 -17.17
C LYS A 359 -29.35 -20.67 -17.87
N SER A 360 -28.25 -20.19 -17.29
CA SER A 360 -27.50 -19.03 -17.80
C SER A 360 -26.41 -19.37 -18.81
N LEU A 361 -26.50 -20.52 -19.50
CA LEU A 361 -25.49 -21.03 -20.43
C LEU A 361 -25.97 -20.90 -21.88
N GLU A 362 -25.13 -20.35 -22.75
CA GLU A 362 -25.39 -20.25 -24.19
C GLU A 362 -24.64 -21.37 -24.95
N PRO A 363 -25.17 -21.87 -26.08
CA PRO A 363 -24.46 -22.83 -26.92
C PRO A 363 -23.08 -22.28 -27.36
N GLY A 364 -22.00 -22.96 -26.97
CA GLY A 364 -20.63 -22.56 -27.28
C GLY A 364 -19.81 -22.04 -26.07
N ASP A 365 -20.44 -21.85 -24.90
CA ASP A 365 -19.72 -21.49 -23.67
C ASP A 365 -18.84 -22.64 -23.16
N ASP A 366 -17.63 -22.33 -22.67
CA ASP A 366 -16.90 -23.24 -21.77
C ASP A 366 -17.65 -23.27 -20.43
N PHE A 367 -18.45 -24.33 -20.29
CA PHE A 367 -19.31 -24.61 -19.15
C PHE A 367 -18.56 -24.48 -17.80
N ALA A 368 -17.31 -24.94 -17.73
CA ALA A 368 -16.54 -24.90 -16.50
C ALA A 368 -16.00 -23.49 -16.21
N GLU A 369 -15.62 -22.71 -17.23
CA GLU A 369 -15.09 -21.34 -17.03
C GLU A 369 -16.20 -20.37 -16.60
N LYS A 370 -17.37 -20.40 -17.26
CA LYS A 370 -18.48 -19.48 -16.94
C LYS A 370 -18.97 -19.66 -15.51
N ILE A 371 -19.11 -20.91 -15.06
CA ILE A 371 -19.56 -21.25 -13.71
C ILE A 371 -18.50 -20.84 -12.68
N LYS A 372 -17.21 -21.08 -12.95
CA LYS A 372 -16.12 -20.59 -12.09
C LYS A 372 -16.12 -19.06 -11.96
N LEU A 373 -16.32 -18.33 -13.05
CA LEU A 373 -16.35 -16.87 -13.05
C LEU A 373 -17.57 -16.34 -12.29
N ALA A 374 -18.76 -16.90 -12.53
CA ALA A 374 -19.98 -16.52 -11.80
C ALA A 374 -19.86 -16.83 -10.31
N LEU A 375 -19.33 -18.00 -9.94
CA LEU A 375 -19.11 -18.38 -8.54
C LEU A 375 -18.11 -17.43 -7.85
N ARG A 376 -17.02 -17.04 -8.53
CA ARG A 376 -16.05 -16.06 -8.02
C ARG A 376 -16.65 -14.67 -7.87
N GLY A 377 -17.44 -14.23 -8.84
CA GLY A 377 -18.08 -12.91 -8.85
C GLY A 377 -19.31 -12.80 -7.95
N SER A 378 -19.83 -13.91 -7.43
CA SER A 378 -21.00 -13.91 -6.56
C SER A 378 -20.65 -13.57 -5.10
N ALA A 379 -21.50 -12.78 -4.45
CA ALA A 379 -21.36 -12.50 -3.01
C ALA A 379 -21.74 -13.73 -2.16
N GLU A 380 -22.82 -14.41 -2.53
CA GLU A 380 -23.34 -15.56 -1.81
C GLU A 380 -23.66 -16.72 -2.74
N VAL A 381 -23.60 -17.94 -2.19
CA VAL A 381 -23.91 -19.17 -2.91
C VAL A 381 -25.09 -19.84 -2.22
N TRP A 382 -26.24 -19.85 -2.88
CA TRP A 382 -27.46 -20.47 -2.38
C TRP A 382 -27.60 -21.83 -3.05
N VAL A 383 -27.78 -22.88 -2.26
CA VAL A 383 -27.82 -24.26 -2.75
C VAL A 383 -29.16 -24.88 -2.40
N ILE A 384 -29.98 -25.18 -3.40
CA ILE A 384 -31.25 -25.89 -3.19
C ILE A 384 -30.96 -27.37 -2.97
N MET A 385 -31.11 -27.79 -1.72
CA MET A 385 -30.99 -29.17 -1.27
C MET A 385 -32.33 -29.87 -1.45
N SER A 386 -32.38 -30.90 -2.27
CA SER A 386 -33.55 -31.71 -2.55
C SER A 386 -33.11 -33.17 -2.76
N PRO A 387 -34.03 -34.15 -2.74
CA PRO A 387 -33.70 -35.51 -3.12
C PRO A 387 -33.08 -35.62 -4.53
N ASN A 388 -33.40 -34.68 -5.44
CA ASN A 388 -32.81 -34.64 -6.78
C ASN A 388 -31.40 -34.06 -6.76
N SER A 389 -31.15 -32.98 -6.02
CA SER A 389 -29.84 -32.33 -5.96
C SER A 389 -28.82 -33.12 -5.16
N LEU A 390 -29.25 -33.88 -4.15
CA LEU A 390 -28.42 -34.81 -3.36
C LEU A 390 -27.88 -35.98 -4.19
N ASN A 391 -28.62 -36.40 -5.22
CA ASN A 391 -28.22 -37.47 -6.14
C ASN A 391 -27.47 -36.93 -7.38
N SER A 392 -27.22 -35.63 -7.45
CA SER A 392 -26.51 -34.99 -8.56
C SER A 392 -25.04 -34.79 -8.21
N GLU A 393 -24.16 -35.45 -8.97
CA GLU A 393 -22.70 -35.28 -8.90
C GLU A 393 -22.27 -33.83 -9.15
N TRP A 394 -23.09 -33.09 -9.90
CA TRP A 394 -22.89 -31.68 -10.25
C TRP A 394 -22.95 -30.76 -9.02
N VAL A 395 -23.95 -30.95 -8.15
CA VAL A 395 -24.17 -30.10 -6.97
C VAL A 395 -23.06 -30.31 -5.95
N ALA A 396 -22.56 -31.55 -5.82
CA ALA A 396 -21.40 -31.88 -4.98
C ALA A 396 -20.13 -31.12 -5.37
N THR A 397 -19.93 -30.88 -6.67
CA THR A 397 -18.77 -30.16 -7.20
C THR A 397 -18.87 -28.64 -6.96
N GLU A 398 -20.06 -28.07 -7.09
CA GLU A 398 -20.29 -26.61 -6.98
C GLU A 398 -20.15 -26.09 -5.54
N TRP A 399 -20.75 -26.74 -4.53
CA TRP A 399 -20.57 -26.27 -3.14
C TRP A 399 -19.18 -26.59 -2.61
N GLY A 400 -18.51 -27.62 -3.15
CA GLY A 400 -17.09 -27.87 -2.88
C GLY A 400 -16.19 -26.74 -3.38
N ALA A 401 -16.46 -26.22 -4.58
CA ALA A 401 -15.77 -25.05 -5.12
C ALA A 401 -16.11 -23.77 -4.32
N ALA A 402 -17.37 -23.57 -3.93
CA ALA A 402 -17.79 -22.45 -3.10
C ALA A 402 -17.09 -22.47 -1.73
N TRP A 403 -16.91 -23.66 -1.15
CA TRP A 403 -16.21 -23.87 0.11
C TRP A 403 -14.72 -23.52 0.00
N ILE A 404 -14.05 -23.93 -1.07
CA ILE A 404 -12.63 -23.59 -1.32
C ILE A 404 -12.44 -22.07 -1.50
N LEU A 405 -13.43 -21.39 -2.10
CA LEU A 405 -13.41 -19.95 -2.35
C LEU A 405 -13.90 -19.11 -1.15
N ASP A 406 -14.12 -19.73 0.02
CA ASP A 406 -14.61 -19.09 1.26
C ASP A 406 -15.87 -18.24 1.04
N LYS A 407 -16.77 -18.70 0.16
CA LYS A 407 -18.03 -18.02 -0.12
C LYS A 407 -19.06 -18.31 0.97
N LYS A 408 -19.96 -17.36 1.22
CA LYS A 408 -21.10 -17.57 2.13
C LYS A 408 -22.10 -18.55 1.48
N ILE A 409 -22.12 -19.78 1.97
CA ILE A 409 -23.02 -20.83 1.49
C ILE A 409 -24.32 -20.83 2.31
N ILE A 410 -25.46 -20.82 1.64
CA ILE A 410 -26.80 -20.89 2.24
C ILE A 410 -27.52 -22.12 1.70
N PRO A 411 -27.59 -23.22 2.46
CA PRO A 411 -28.38 -24.38 2.09
C PRO A 411 -29.87 -24.08 2.24
N ILE A 412 -30.64 -24.32 1.18
CA ILE A 412 -32.09 -24.18 1.14
C ILE A 412 -32.70 -25.58 1.07
N LEU A 413 -33.46 -25.99 2.09
CA LEU A 413 -34.07 -27.32 2.15
C LEU A 413 -35.38 -27.34 1.36
N HIS A 414 -35.45 -28.23 0.38
CA HIS A 414 -36.63 -28.47 -0.45
C HIS A 414 -36.99 -29.96 -0.44
N ARG A 415 -38.07 -30.31 0.28
CA ARG A 415 -38.57 -31.70 0.40
C ARG A 415 -37.52 -32.68 0.93
N CYS A 416 -36.63 -32.21 1.80
CA CYS A 416 -35.65 -33.01 2.52
C CYS A 416 -35.36 -32.43 3.91
N ASP A 417 -34.78 -33.25 4.76
CA ASP A 417 -34.36 -32.88 6.11
C ASP A 417 -32.85 -32.65 6.22
N VAL A 418 -32.43 -31.91 7.25
CA VAL A 418 -31.00 -31.67 7.58
C VAL A 418 -30.22 -32.98 7.77
N SER A 419 -30.89 -34.06 8.20
CA SER A 419 -30.26 -35.38 8.35
C SER A 419 -29.86 -36.01 7.00
N GLN A 420 -30.46 -35.56 5.90
CA GLN A 420 -30.25 -36.12 4.56
C GLN A 420 -29.17 -35.37 3.76
N ILE A 421 -28.77 -34.17 4.19
CA ILE A 421 -27.72 -33.39 3.53
C ILE A 421 -26.31 -33.80 3.96
N PRO A 422 -25.25 -33.54 3.15
CA PRO A 422 -23.87 -33.85 3.51
C PRO A 422 -23.44 -33.18 4.82
N GLU A 423 -22.65 -33.88 5.64
CA GLU A 423 -22.20 -33.41 6.95
C GLU A 423 -21.54 -32.02 6.90
N ARG A 424 -20.77 -31.76 5.84
CA ARG A 424 -20.12 -30.46 5.61
C ARG A 424 -21.09 -29.30 5.44
N LEU A 425 -22.34 -29.54 5.04
CA LEU A 425 -23.38 -28.52 4.92
C LEU A 425 -24.28 -28.45 6.16
N ARG A 426 -24.35 -29.51 6.98
CA ARG A 426 -25.12 -29.53 8.25
C ARG A 426 -24.63 -28.51 9.27
N ARG A 427 -23.36 -28.09 9.18
CA ARG A 427 -22.80 -27.05 10.04
C ARG A 427 -23.31 -25.64 9.73
N PHE A 428 -23.95 -25.44 8.58
CA PHE A 428 -24.53 -24.17 8.19
C PHE A 428 -25.99 -24.09 8.61
N HIS A 429 -26.45 -22.87 8.92
CA HIS A 429 -27.85 -22.62 9.15
C HIS A 429 -28.63 -22.84 7.85
N CYS A 430 -29.48 -23.85 7.83
CA CYS A 430 -30.29 -24.21 6.68
C CYS A 430 -31.62 -23.43 6.71
N VAL A 431 -32.11 -23.02 5.55
CA VAL A 431 -33.38 -22.31 5.41
C VAL A 431 -34.38 -23.20 4.70
N ASP A 432 -35.58 -23.36 5.25
CA ASP A 432 -36.65 -24.06 4.55
C ASP A 432 -37.15 -23.21 3.38
N THR A 433 -37.44 -23.82 2.23
CA THR A 433 -38.04 -23.15 1.07
C THR A 433 -39.23 -22.24 1.41
N LEU A 434 -40.06 -22.60 2.41
CA LEU A 434 -41.21 -21.79 2.84
C LEU A 434 -40.81 -20.45 3.47
N ASN A 435 -39.60 -20.36 4.02
CA ASN A 435 -39.08 -19.18 4.72
C ASN A 435 -38.09 -18.36 3.86
N VAL A 436 -37.75 -18.83 2.65
CA VAL A 436 -36.80 -18.15 1.77
C VAL A 436 -37.29 -16.75 1.39
N GLY A 437 -38.58 -16.58 1.09
CA GLY A 437 -39.11 -15.25 0.75
C GLY A 437 -39.01 -14.23 1.87
N ALA A 438 -39.19 -14.66 3.13
CA ALA A 438 -38.98 -13.78 4.29
C ALA A 438 -37.51 -13.41 4.45
N MET A 439 -36.59 -14.38 4.28
CA MET A 439 -35.15 -14.12 4.28
C MET A 439 -34.72 -13.18 3.16
N ILE A 440 -35.27 -13.31 1.95
CA ILE A 440 -34.97 -12.43 0.81
C ILE A 440 -35.31 -10.98 1.18
N LYS A 441 -36.51 -10.74 1.72
CA LYS A 441 -36.94 -9.40 2.16
C LYS A 441 -36.07 -8.83 3.27
N GLU A 442 -35.83 -9.60 4.33
CA GLU A 442 -34.95 -9.14 5.42
C GLU A 442 -33.56 -8.77 4.90
N ARG A 443 -33.03 -9.53 3.95
CA ARG A 443 -31.64 -9.41 3.52
C ARG A 443 -31.39 -8.38 2.44
N PHE A 444 -32.32 -8.24 1.48
CA PHE A 444 -32.17 -7.36 0.32
C PHE A 444 -33.01 -6.08 0.43
N THR A 445 -34.04 -6.05 1.30
CA THR A 445 -34.79 -4.83 1.62
C THR A 445 -34.11 -4.05 2.76
N ALA A 446 -33.59 -4.70 3.82
CA ALA A 446 -32.93 -3.98 4.93
C ALA A 446 -31.53 -3.43 4.60
N ALA A 447 -30.96 -3.79 3.45
CA ALA A 447 -29.75 -3.17 2.92
C ALA A 447 -30.00 -1.80 2.25
N LYS A 448 -31.27 -1.36 2.18
CA LYS A 448 -31.72 -0.09 1.58
C LYS A 448 -32.10 0.99 2.60
N ASP A 449 -32.11 0.68 3.90
CA ASP A 449 -32.26 1.64 5.02
C ASP A 449 -30.91 1.90 5.70
#